data_AF-A0A8D8LU56-F1
#
_entry.id   AF-A0A8D8LU56-F1
#
_cell.length_a   1.000
_cell.length_b   1.000
_cell.length_c   1.000
_cell.angle_alpha   90.00
_cell.angle_beta   90.00
_cell.angle_gamma   90.00
#
_symmetry.space_group_name_H-M   'P 1'
#
loop_
_entity.id
_entity.type
_entity.pdbx_description
1 polymer ?
#
loop_
_entity_poly.entity_id
_entity_poly.type
_entity_poly.pdbx_seq_one_letter_code
_entity_poly.pdbx_strand_id
1 'polypeptide(L)'
;MKVELQDLKEKLETMKIKYREKTRDYDELKIQLDQSAEFKSKIMESQASLKRDIEKLKLEKQEAVEAKEETSDLAETLEMMTLDKEMAEERSETLQVELDLAKEKIEELTLDLELIKADIEKSCEGGGGGEGGDGANQYQMKQLEQQNLRLRETLVRLRDLSAHEKHEMAKLQKDLEEKKQENTELIKSQEKLKQRVAEMEADCADLHEQVDAALGAEEMVQQLTLRKLDLEDLVSKQAEEIVDLEALQVVSDQLQEDAREIELELKEEVEMARNTTREILREKDAALESLADRELTIVKFRELVQKLQDQCQDLQHQLHKEASNQAAIRTAIPDMLDYKKMFAETKAHARTIDLELRRLEVQQSQQHVQYLTAYMPDAFLSRGGDNDAVRVLLLIPSLLWKSEILLSQIKEKFPPVDSITHADLVRSHKAEQFVCRSKLSFHLFQLQAILRNHVAGQPMDAEPN
;
A
#
# COMPACT_ATOMS: atom_id res chain seq x y z
N MET A 1 20.89 17.51 33.77
CA MET A 1 21.73 17.26 32.58
C MET A 1 21.56 15.86 32.00
N LYS A 2 21.99 14.76 32.65
CA LYS A 2 21.84 13.40 32.06
C LYS A 2 20.37 13.01 31.79
N VAL A 3 19.48 13.21 32.78
CA VAL A 3 18.04 12.93 32.63
C VAL A 3 17.41 13.79 31.53
N GLU A 4 17.68 15.10 31.52
CA GLU A 4 17.21 16.02 30.47
C GLU A 4 17.69 15.61 29.07
N LEU A 5 18.94 15.12 28.93
CA LEU A 5 19.47 14.59 27.67
C LEU A 5 18.78 13.30 27.21
N GLN A 6 18.30 12.48 28.15
CA GLN A 6 17.60 11.23 27.88
C GLN A 6 16.13 11.50 27.49
N ASP A 7 15.46 12.37 28.24
CA ASP A 7 14.12 12.88 27.95
C ASP A 7 14.07 13.66 26.61
N LEU A 8 15.13 14.42 26.27
CA LEU A 8 15.31 15.02 24.94
C LEU A 8 15.54 13.97 23.83
N LYS A 9 16.21 12.85 24.12
CA LYS A 9 16.38 11.75 23.16
C LYS A 9 15.05 11.03 22.89
N GLU A 10 14.28 10.70 23.93
CA GLU A 10 12.97 10.05 23.79
C GLU A 10 11.96 10.95 23.07
N LYS A 11 11.97 12.26 23.34
CA LYS A 11 11.20 13.25 22.56
C LYS A 11 11.66 13.34 21.10
N LEU A 12 12.95 13.18 20.83
CA LEU A 12 13.50 13.17 19.47
C LEU A 12 13.21 11.85 18.73
N GLU A 13 13.14 10.72 19.42
CA GLU A 13 12.75 9.42 18.87
C GLU A 13 11.25 9.35 18.58
N THR A 14 10.39 9.77 19.51
CA THR A 14 8.94 9.87 19.26
C THR A 14 8.61 10.84 18.13
N MET A 15 9.35 11.95 17.99
CA MET A 15 9.22 12.84 16.82
C MET A 15 9.74 12.20 15.52
N LYS A 16 10.81 11.38 15.55
CA LYS A 16 11.26 10.60 14.38
C LYS A 16 10.26 9.53 13.95
N ILE A 17 9.59 8.87 14.90
CA ILE A 17 8.53 7.88 14.63
C ILE A 17 7.36 8.58 13.94
N LYS A 18 6.85 9.67 14.53
CA LYS A 18 5.77 10.49 13.93
C LYS A 18 6.13 11.08 12.57
N TYR A 19 7.41 11.36 12.31
CA TYR A 19 7.86 11.80 10.99
C TYR A 19 7.83 10.64 9.98
N ARG A 20 8.28 9.44 10.38
CA ARG A 20 8.20 8.23 9.52
C ARG A 20 6.75 7.82 9.23
N GLU A 21 5.87 7.85 10.22
CA GLU A 21 4.43 7.64 10.05
C GLU A 21 3.84 8.63 9.04
N LYS A 22 4.09 9.94 9.21
CA LYS A 22 3.64 10.95 8.24
C LYS A 22 4.22 10.81 6.84
N THR A 23 5.46 10.35 6.71
CA THR A 23 6.05 10.06 5.39
C THR A 23 5.32 8.89 4.74
N ARG A 24 5.06 7.82 5.50
CA ARG A 24 4.28 6.68 5.02
C ARG A 24 2.85 7.07 4.63
N ASP A 25 2.14 7.84 5.46
CA ASP A 25 0.80 8.37 5.14
C ASP A 25 0.80 9.19 3.84
N TYR A 26 1.86 9.98 3.63
CA TYR A 26 2.05 10.78 2.42
C TYR A 26 2.33 9.92 1.18
N ASP A 27 3.15 8.88 1.30
CA ASP A 27 3.43 7.94 0.23
C ASP A 27 2.20 7.09 -0.12
N GLU A 28 1.41 6.65 0.87
CA GLU A 28 0.12 5.97 0.66
C GLU A 28 -0.90 6.89 -0.04
N LEU A 29 -1.01 8.17 0.37
CA LEU A 29 -1.83 9.17 -0.31
C LEU A 29 -1.36 9.46 -1.74
N LYS A 30 -0.04 9.45 -1.98
CA LYS A 30 0.55 9.67 -3.30
C LYS A 30 0.26 8.49 -4.24
N ILE A 31 0.39 7.25 -3.76
CA ILE A 31 0.00 6.05 -4.52
C ILE A 31 -1.49 6.10 -4.89
N GLN A 32 -2.37 6.49 -3.96
CA GLN A 32 -3.80 6.66 -4.25
C GLN A 32 -4.07 7.77 -5.29
N LEU A 33 -3.31 8.87 -5.27
CA LEU A 33 -3.40 9.95 -6.24
C LEU A 33 -2.96 9.49 -7.65
N ASP A 34 -1.84 8.77 -7.73
CA ASP A 34 -1.28 8.26 -8.99
C ASP A 34 -2.22 7.20 -9.60
N GLN A 35 -2.76 6.27 -8.78
CA GLN A 35 -3.80 5.33 -9.20
C GLN A 35 -5.06 6.05 -9.71
N SER A 36 -5.51 7.11 -9.02
CA SER A 36 -6.67 7.91 -9.45
C SER A 36 -6.42 8.62 -10.79
N ALA A 37 -5.20 9.11 -11.02
CA ALA A 37 -4.79 9.70 -12.28
C ALA A 37 -4.77 8.67 -13.43
N GLU A 38 -4.27 7.45 -13.19
CA GLU A 38 -4.33 6.37 -14.17
C GLU A 38 -5.77 5.96 -14.53
N PHE A 39 -6.63 5.74 -13.52
CA PHE A 39 -8.04 5.43 -13.75
C PHE A 39 -8.72 6.53 -14.57
N LYS A 40 -8.40 7.80 -14.31
CA LYS A 40 -8.90 8.92 -15.09
C LYS A 40 -8.38 8.90 -16.54
N SER A 41 -7.10 8.56 -16.80
CA SER A 41 -6.58 8.42 -18.16
C SER A 41 -7.29 7.30 -18.92
N LYS A 42 -7.40 6.11 -18.31
CA LYS A 42 -8.11 4.94 -18.88
C LYS A 42 -9.58 5.24 -19.20
N ILE A 43 -10.27 6.01 -18.34
CA ILE A 43 -11.65 6.48 -18.59
C ILE A 43 -11.69 7.51 -19.73
N MET A 44 -10.74 8.44 -19.82
CA MET A 44 -10.68 9.41 -20.92
C MET A 44 -10.36 8.77 -22.27
N GLU A 45 -9.46 7.79 -22.31
CA GLU A 45 -9.10 7.03 -23.51
C GLU A 45 -10.27 6.17 -24.01
N SER A 46 -10.92 5.41 -23.12
CA SER A 46 -12.12 4.63 -23.47
C SER A 46 -13.31 5.50 -23.86
N GLN A 47 -13.48 6.69 -23.26
CA GLN A 47 -14.47 7.66 -23.74
C GLN A 47 -14.11 8.22 -25.13
N ALA A 48 -12.81 8.35 -25.44
CA ALA A 48 -12.34 8.82 -26.74
C ALA A 48 -12.47 7.75 -27.84
N SER A 49 -12.23 6.46 -27.55
CA SER A 49 -12.50 5.38 -28.51
C SER A 49 -14.01 5.27 -28.78
N LEU A 50 -14.84 5.18 -27.74
CA LEU A 50 -16.30 5.13 -27.89
C LEU A 50 -16.87 6.30 -28.70
N LYS A 51 -16.29 7.52 -28.58
CA LYS A 51 -16.68 8.67 -29.42
C LYS A 51 -16.33 8.46 -30.89
N ARG A 52 -15.12 7.95 -31.21
CA ARG A 52 -14.72 7.63 -32.59
C ARG A 52 -15.59 6.52 -33.18
N ASP A 53 -15.92 5.50 -32.40
CA ASP A 53 -16.75 4.38 -32.87
C ASP A 53 -18.20 4.84 -33.13
N ILE A 54 -18.74 5.74 -32.29
CA ILE A 54 -20.03 6.41 -32.54
C ILE A 54 -19.99 7.30 -33.79
N GLU A 55 -18.86 7.94 -34.09
CA GLU A 55 -18.69 8.74 -35.32
C GLU A 55 -18.58 7.85 -36.57
N LYS A 56 -17.82 6.74 -36.52
CA LYS A 56 -17.77 5.73 -37.59
C LYS A 56 -19.14 5.12 -37.88
N LEU A 57 -19.83 4.62 -36.86
CA LEU A 57 -21.17 4.04 -37.01
C LEU A 57 -22.22 5.03 -37.53
N LYS A 58 -22.02 6.34 -37.33
CA LYS A 58 -22.86 7.37 -37.95
C LYS A 58 -22.52 7.55 -39.43
N LEU A 59 -21.24 7.55 -39.79
CA LEU A 59 -20.78 7.65 -41.18
C LEU A 59 -21.25 6.44 -41.99
N GLU A 60 -20.97 5.22 -41.52
CA GLU A 60 -21.42 3.96 -42.13
C GLU A 60 -22.95 3.93 -42.30
N LYS A 61 -23.70 4.46 -41.33
CA LYS A 61 -25.16 4.59 -41.43
C LYS A 61 -25.59 5.62 -42.49
N GLN A 62 -24.86 6.73 -42.66
CA GLN A 62 -25.15 7.71 -43.71
C GLN A 62 -24.85 7.13 -45.08
N GLU A 63 -23.67 6.52 -45.27
CA GLU A 63 -23.28 5.83 -46.50
C GLU A 63 -24.29 4.71 -46.87
N ALA A 64 -24.77 3.93 -45.90
CA ALA A 64 -25.79 2.92 -46.13
C ALA A 64 -27.20 3.47 -46.43
N VAL A 65 -27.50 4.73 -46.08
CA VAL A 65 -28.73 5.42 -46.48
C VAL A 65 -28.57 6.00 -47.88
N GLU A 66 -27.46 6.66 -48.18
CA GLU A 66 -27.14 7.22 -49.49
C GLU A 66 -27.10 6.11 -50.56
N ALA A 67 -26.39 5.00 -50.31
CA ALA A 67 -26.39 3.84 -51.21
C ALA A 67 -27.80 3.24 -51.41
N LYS A 68 -28.68 3.33 -50.40
CA LYS A 68 -30.07 2.86 -50.54
C LYS A 68 -30.90 3.80 -51.41
N GLU A 69 -30.71 5.12 -51.27
CA GLU A 69 -31.34 6.12 -52.14
C GLU A 69 -30.87 5.95 -53.59
N GLU A 70 -29.55 5.77 -53.83
CA GLU A 70 -29.01 5.44 -55.15
C GLU A 70 -29.61 4.15 -55.73
N THR A 71 -29.78 3.09 -54.94
CA THR A 71 -30.46 1.87 -55.44
C THR A 71 -31.94 2.08 -55.75
N SER A 72 -32.61 3.05 -55.11
CA SER A 72 -33.99 3.42 -55.40
C SER A 72 -34.08 4.15 -56.74
N ASP A 73 -33.22 5.15 -56.95
CA ASP A 73 -33.14 5.91 -58.20
C ASP A 73 -32.75 4.99 -59.38
N LEU A 74 -31.85 4.02 -59.16
CA LEU A 74 -31.51 2.99 -60.14
C LEU A 74 -32.68 2.02 -60.42
N ALA A 75 -33.54 1.74 -59.44
CA ALA A 75 -34.75 0.95 -59.66
C ALA A 75 -35.81 1.74 -60.46
N GLU A 76 -36.07 3.00 -60.12
CA GLU A 76 -37.00 3.87 -60.86
C GLU A 76 -36.55 4.10 -62.31
N THR A 77 -35.25 4.32 -62.54
CA THR A 77 -34.71 4.45 -63.90
C THR A 77 -34.78 3.14 -64.69
N LEU A 78 -34.60 1.99 -64.04
CA LEU A 78 -34.79 0.68 -64.67
C LEU A 78 -36.27 0.46 -65.03
N GLU A 79 -37.21 0.75 -64.12
CA GLU A 79 -38.66 0.65 -64.39
C GLU A 79 -39.08 1.53 -65.59
N MET A 80 -38.59 2.77 -65.65
CA MET A 80 -38.81 3.67 -66.78
C MET A 80 -38.23 3.11 -68.09
N MET A 81 -37.01 2.56 -68.09
CA MET A 81 -36.42 1.93 -69.27
C MET A 81 -37.18 0.66 -69.71
N THR A 82 -37.70 -0.14 -68.78
CA THR A 82 -38.55 -1.28 -69.13
C THR A 82 -39.88 -0.84 -69.74
N LEU A 83 -40.48 0.24 -69.23
CA LEU A 83 -41.74 0.77 -69.76
C LEU A 83 -41.54 1.36 -71.18
N ASP A 84 -40.49 2.14 -71.41
CA ASP A 84 -40.12 2.63 -72.75
C ASP A 84 -39.84 1.46 -73.73
N LYS A 85 -39.22 0.38 -73.25
CA LYS A 85 -38.98 -0.84 -74.04
C LYS A 85 -40.30 -1.54 -74.39
N GLU A 86 -41.19 -1.78 -73.43
CA GLU A 86 -42.50 -2.42 -73.66
C GLU A 86 -43.35 -1.58 -74.64
N MET A 87 -43.36 -0.26 -74.48
CA MET A 87 -44.03 0.67 -75.41
C MET A 87 -43.42 0.66 -76.82
N ALA A 88 -42.12 0.37 -76.96
CA ALA A 88 -41.48 0.20 -78.26
C ALA A 88 -41.77 -1.17 -78.89
N GLU A 89 -41.84 -2.23 -78.07
CA GLU A 89 -42.24 -3.58 -78.49
C GLU A 89 -43.69 -3.59 -78.97
N GLU A 90 -44.65 -3.04 -78.21
CA GLU A 90 -46.07 -2.95 -78.62
C GLU A 90 -46.25 -2.17 -79.93
N ARG A 91 -45.51 -1.06 -80.12
CA ARG A 91 -45.50 -0.29 -81.38
C ARG A 91 -44.91 -1.09 -82.54
N SER A 92 -43.86 -1.88 -82.31
CA SER A 92 -43.27 -2.73 -83.34
C SER A 92 -44.24 -3.86 -83.72
N GLU A 93 -44.93 -4.46 -82.76
CA GLU A 93 -45.92 -5.50 -82.99
C GLU A 93 -47.15 -4.97 -83.74
N THR A 94 -47.68 -3.80 -83.38
CA THR A 94 -48.78 -3.17 -84.12
C THR A 94 -48.40 -2.81 -85.55
N LEU A 95 -47.23 -2.20 -85.78
CA LEU A 95 -46.74 -1.91 -87.14
C LEU A 95 -46.51 -3.20 -87.96
N GLN A 96 -46.08 -4.30 -87.32
CA GLN A 96 -45.93 -5.60 -87.97
C GLN A 96 -47.29 -6.16 -88.40
N VAL A 97 -48.32 -6.10 -87.54
CA VAL A 97 -49.69 -6.52 -87.87
C VAL A 97 -50.29 -5.66 -88.98
N GLU A 98 -50.09 -4.34 -88.96
CA GLU A 98 -50.55 -3.43 -90.04
C GLU A 98 -49.85 -3.74 -91.37
N LEU A 99 -48.55 -4.02 -91.34
CA LEU A 99 -47.77 -4.43 -92.51
C LEU A 99 -48.29 -5.75 -93.10
N ASP A 100 -48.58 -6.74 -92.26
CA ASP A 100 -49.06 -8.04 -92.72
C ASP A 100 -50.51 -7.95 -93.27
N LEU A 101 -51.40 -7.18 -92.63
CA LEU A 101 -52.73 -6.85 -93.18
C LEU A 101 -52.66 -6.07 -94.50
N ALA A 102 -51.61 -5.26 -94.70
CA ALA A 102 -51.39 -4.56 -95.96
C ALA A 102 -50.88 -5.50 -97.06
N LYS A 103 -50.05 -6.50 -96.73
CA LYS A 103 -49.65 -7.57 -97.66
C LYS A 103 -50.84 -8.41 -98.09
N GLU A 104 -51.68 -8.87 -97.15
CA GLU A 104 -52.88 -9.65 -97.46
C GLU A 104 -53.78 -8.91 -98.47
N LYS A 105 -54.04 -7.61 -98.28
CA LYS A 105 -54.79 -6.78 -99.24
C LYS A 105 -54.10 -6.62 -100.59
N ILE A 106 -52.77 -6.58 -100.63
CA ILE A 106 -52.02 -6.55 -101.89
C ILE A 106 -52.13 -7.90 -102.60
N GLU A 107 -52.10 -9.02 -101.88
CA GLU A 107 -52.30 -10.36 -102.43
C GLU A 107 -53.73 -10.53 -102.97
N GLU A 108 -54.76 -10.12 -102.22
CA GLU A 108 -56.17 -10.07 -102.67
C GLU A 108 -56.32 -9.24 -103.97
N LEU A 109 -55.82 -8.00 -103.99
CA LEU A 109 -55.89 -7.14 -105.17
C LEU A 109 -55.05 -7.68 -106.35
N THR A 110 -53.99 -8.44 -106.08
CA THR A 110 -53.20 -9.08 -107.14
C THR A 110 -53.97 -10.25 -107.74
N LEU A 111 -54.63 -11.07 -106.92
CA LEU A 111 -55.51 -12.15 -107.37
C LEU A 111 -56.72 -11.61 -108.15
N ASP A 112 -57.34 -10.51 -107.71
CA ASP A 112 -58.41 -9.83 -108.46
C ASP A 112 -57.92 -9.33 -109.82
N LEU A 113 -56.72 -8.75 -109.90
CA LEU A 113 -56.11 -8.35 -111.16
C LEU A 113 -55.74 -9.53 -112.06
N GLU A 114 -55.38 -10.68 -111.50
CA GLU A 114 -55.15 -11.93 -112.25
C GLU A 114 -56.46 -12.51 -112.80
N LEU A 115 -57.54 -12.50 -112.00
CA LEU A 115 -58.88 -12.89 -112.44
C LEU A 115 -59.40 -11.97 -113.55
N ILE A 116 -59.30 -10.65 -113.37
CA ILE A 116 -59.72 -9.66 -114.38
C ILE A 116 -58.89 -9.80 -115.66
N LYS A 117 -57.58 -10.06 -115.57
CA LYS A 117 -56.75 -10.35 -116.76
C LYS A 117 -57.20 -11.64 -117.44
N ALA A 118 -57.42 -12.72 -116.70
CA ALA A 118 -57.90 -13.99 -117.24
C ALA A 118 -59.29 -13.85 -117.90
N ASP A 119 -60.17 -13.00 -117.37
CA ASP A 119 -61.48 -12.72 -117.95
C ASP A 119 -61.43 -11.76 -119.14
N ILE A 120 -60.48 -10.81 -119.18
CA ILE A 120 -60.18 -10.01 -120.37
C ILE A 120 -59.57 -10.88 -121.48
N GLU A 121 -58.64 -11.78 -121.16
CA GLU A 121 -58.05 -12.73 -122.11
C GLU A 121 -59.13 -13.67 -122.68
N LYS A 122 -60.02 -14.20 -121.83
CA LYS A 122 -61.24 -14.94 -122.29
C LYS A 122 -62.23 -14.09 -123.11
N SER A 123 -62.21 -12.76 -122.96
CA SER A 123 -63.11 -11.84 -123.67
C SER A 123 -62.52 -11.25 -124.96
N CYS A 124 -61.22 -11.43 -125.21
CA CYS A 124 -60.53 -10.85 -126.37
C CYS A 124 -60.10 -11.86 -127.46
N GLU A 125 -60.26 -13.16 -127.25
CA GLU A 125 -60.11 -14.18 -128.32
C GLU A 125 -61.44 -14.40 -129.07
N GLY A 126 -61.90 -13.38 -129.79
CA GLY A 126 -63.30 -13.35 -130.31
C GLY A 126 -63.60 -12.64 -131.63
N GLY A 127 -62.60 -12.31 -132.47
CA GLY A 127 -62.79 -11.74 -133.82
C GLY A 127 -63.38 -10.31 -133.84
N GLY A 128 -62.66 -9.28 -134.28
CA GLY A 128 -62.16 -9.11 -135.65
C GLY A 128 -63.12 -8.16 -136.41
N GLY A 129 -62.67 -7.18 -137.19
CA GLY A 129 -61.31 -6.73 -137.51
C GLY A 129 -61.35 -5.67 -138.61
N GLY A 130 -60.25 -4.95 -138.83
CA GLY A 130 -60.10 -3.98 -139.92
C GLY A 130 -60.85 -2.65 -139.73
N GLU A 131 -60.49 -1.54 -140.38
CA GLU A 131 -59.35 -1.26 -141.28
C GLU A 131 -59.00 0.25 -141.20
N GLY A 132 -57.84 0.64 -141.74
CA GLY A 132 -57.60 2.01 -142.21
C GLY A 132 -57.03 2.97 -141.17
N GLY A 133 -55.78 3.40 -141.37
CA GLY A 133 -55.10 4.28 -140.42
C GLY A 133 -53.81 4.91 -140.91
N ASP A 134 -53.75 5.40 -142.15
CA ASP A 134 -52.60 6.17 -142.67
C ASP A 134 -52.54 7.62 -142.12
N GLY A 135 -52.61 7.70 -140.79
CA GLY A 135 -51.99 8.75 -139.96
C GLY A 135 -51.04 8.14 -138.91
N ALA A 136 -50.96 6.81 -138.84
CA ALA A 136 -50.20 6.07 -137.83
C ALA A 136 -48.70 6.37 -137.88
N ASN A 137 -48.12 6.61 -139.06
CA ASN A 137 -46.66 6.71 -139.20
C ASN A 137 -46.07 7.95 -138.49
N GLN A 138 -46.78 9.09 -138.48
CA GLN A 138 -46.34 10.28 -137.73
C GLN A 138 -46.65 10.17 -136.22
N TYR A 139 -47.73 9.47 -135.85
CA TYR A 139 -48.09 9.27 -134.45
C TYR A 139 -47.16 8.26 -133.77
N GLN A 140 -46.86 7.13 -134.43
CA GLN A 140 -45.91 6.11 -133.97
C GLN A 140 -44.49 6.69 -133.85
N MET A 141 -44.03 7.49 -134.81
CA MET A 141 -42.73 8.16 -134.72
C MET A 141 -42.64 9.09 -133.49
N LYS A 142 -43.64 9.97 -133.29
CA LYS A 142 -43.68 10.86 -132.11
C LYS A 142 -43.86 10.09 -130.79
N GLN A 143 -44.59 8.97 -130.80
CA GLN A 143 -44.76 8.11 -129.64
C GLN A 143 -43.45 7.40 -129.28
N LEU A 144 -42.66 6.95 -130.26
CA LEU A 144 -41.32 6.39 -130.08
C LEU A 144 -40.31 7.46 -129.62
N GLU A 145 -40.38 8.69 -130.12
CA GLU A 145 -39.56 9.80 -129.64
C GLU A 145 -39.89 10.17 -128.19
N GLN A 146 -41.18 10.25 -127.82
CA GLN A 146 -41.61 10.46 -126.43
C GLN A 146 -41.24 9.29 -125.52
N GLN A 147 -41.33 8.04 -125.99
CA GLN A 147 -40.86 6.87 -125.24
C GLN A 147 -39.35 6.92 -125.03
N ASN A 148 -38.56 7.30 -126.05
CA ASN A 148 -37.10 7.47 -125.91
C ASN A 148 -36.74 8.63 -124.97
N LEU A 149 -37.48 9.74 -124.98
CA LEU A 149 -37.29 10.84 -124.03
C LEU A 149 -37.64 10.39 -122.60
N ARG A 150 -38.77 9.71 -122.39
CA ARG A 150 -39.14 9.14 -121.09
C ARG A 150 -38.11 8.11 -120.60
N LEU A 151 -37.62 7.23 -121.46
CA LEU A 151 -36.58 6.26 -121.12
C LEU A 151 -35.24 6.94 -120.78
N ARG A 152 -34.87 8.03 -121.45
CA ARG A 152 -33.72 8.85 -121.08
C ARG A 152 -33.92 9.54 -119.74
N GLU A 153 -35.10 10.11 -119.48
CA GLU A 153 -35.43 10.70 -118.18
C GLU A 153 -35.43 9.67 -117.05
N THR A 154 -35.99 8.47 -117.25
CA THR A 154 -35.94 7.41 -116.24
C THR A 154 -34.52 6.88 -116.05
N LEU A 155 -33.70 6.77 -117.10
CA LEU A 155 -32.27 6.45 -116.98
C LEU A 155 -31.48 7.51 -116.22
N VAL A 156 -31.78 8.81 -116.43
CA VAL A 156 -31.16 9.90 -115.66
C VAL A 156 -31.61 9.85 -114.19
N ARG A 157 -32.91 9.69 -113.91
CA ARG A 157 -33.40 9.53 -112.53
C ARG A 157 -32.82 8.29 -111.86
N LEU A 158 -32.71 7.16 -112.56
CA LEU A 158 -32.10 5.94 -112.04
C LEU A 158 -30.59 6.11 -111.80
N ARG A 159 -29.88 6.84 -112.66
CA ARG A 159 -28.47 7.23 -112.43
C ARG A 159 -28.35 8.11 -111.19
N ASP A 160 -29.22 9.10 -111.03
CA ASP A 160 -29.15 10.08 -109.94
C ASP A 160 -29.56 9.45 -108.60
N LEU A 161 -30.58 8.58 -108.59
CA LEU A 161 -30.90 7.72 -107.45
C LEU A 161 -29.75 6.78 -107.11
N SER A 162 -29.19 6.05 -108.10
CA SER A 162 -28.05 5.16 -107.85
C SER A 162 -26.80 5.91 -107.37
N ALA A 163 -26.59 7.17 -107.79
CA ALA A 163 -25.53 8.02 -107.29
C ALA A 163 -25.79 8.48 -105.84
N HIS A 164 -27.05 8.80 -105.51
CA HIS A 164 -27.47 9.16 -104.16
C HIS A 164 -27.36 7.97 -103.20
N GLU A 165 -27.93 6.81 -103.55
CA GLU A 165 -27.80 5.54 -102.81
C GLU A 165 -26.33 5.16 -102.58
N LYS A 166 -25.45 5.32 -103.58
CA LYS A 166 -24.01 5.10 -103.40
C LYS A 166 -23.37 6.08 -102.44
N HIS A 167 -23.80 7.35 -102.45
CA HIS A 167 -23.28 8.35 -101.52
C HIS A 167 -23.78 8.10 -100.08
N GLU A 168 -25.04 7.73 -99.91
CA GLU A 168 -25.61 7.36 -98.61
C GLU A 168 -24.99 6.07 -98.07
N MET A 169 -24.81 5.04 -98.90
CA MET A 169 -24.09 3.81 -98.54
C MET A 169 -22.63 4.11 -98.14
N ALA A 170 -21.92 4.98 -98.87
CA ALA A 170 -20.56 5.37 -98.52
C ALA A 170 -20.51 6.17 -97.20
N LYS A 171 -21.53 6.99 -96.92
CA LYS A 171 -21.66 7.70 -95.63
C LYS A 171 -21.94 6.72 -94.48
N LEU A 172 -22.91 5.83 -94.64
CA LEU A 172 -23.24 4.80 -93.65
C LEU A 172 -22.06 3.85 -93.39
N GLN A 173 -21.28 3.51 -94.43
CA GLN A 173 -20.04 2.76 -94.26
C GLN A 173 -19.02 3.52 -93.41
N LYS A 174 -18.80 4.81 -93.67
CA LYS A 174 -17.91 5.65 -92.87
C LYS A 174 -18.38 5.79 -91.42
N ASP A 175 -19.66 6.09 -91.20
CA ASP A 175 -20.25 6.22 -89.86
C ASP A 175 -20.12 4.88 -89.08
N LEU A 176 -20.28 3.73 -89.77
CA LEU A 176 -20.10 2.39 -89.20
C LEU A 176 -18.62 2.03 -88.94
N GLU A 177 -17.68 2.54 -89.74
CA GLU A 177 -16.24 2.44 -89.49
C GLU A 177 -15.82 3.29 -88.28
N GLU A 178 -16.35 4.51 -88.15
CA GLU A 178 -16.13 5.38 -86.98
C GLU A 178 -16.68 4.73 -85.70
N LYS A 179 -17.92 4.20 -85.72
CA LYS A 179 -18.48 3.47 -84.57
C LYS A 179 -17.76 2.16 -84.24
N LYS A 180 -17.16 1.49 -85.23
CA LYS A 180 -16.24 0.37 -84.96
C LYS A 180 -14.97 0.84 -84.24
N GLN A 181 -14.38 1.97 -84.67
CA GLN A 181 -13.20 2.52 -84.01
C GLN A 181 -13.51 2.91 -82.56
N GLU A 182 -14.56 3.71 -82.32
CA GLU A 182 -15.04 4.07 -80.97
C GLU A 182 -15.25 2.83 -80.09
N ASN A 183 -15.91 1.78 -80.60
CA ASN A 183 -16.12 0.54 -79.86
C ASN A 183 -14.80 -0.16 -79.51
N THR A 184 -13.83 -0.24 -80.44
CA THR A 184 -12.50 -0.79 -80.11
C THR A 184 -11.71 0.04 -79.11
N GLU A 185 -11.94 1.36 -79.03
CA GLU A 185 -11.33 2.22 -78.01
C GLU A 185 -12.00 2.05 -76.64
N LEU A 186 -13.32 1.96 -76.62
CA LEU A 186 -14.10 1.65 -75.42
C LEU A 186 -13.69 0.28 -74.85
N ILE A 187 -13.57 -0.77 -75.66
CA ILE A 187 -13.07 -2.09 -75.23
C ILE A 187 -11.69 -1.97 -74.59
N LYS A 188 -10.73 -1.27 -75.22
CA LYS A 188 -9.38 -1.05 -74.66
C LYS A 188 -9.41 -0.27 -73.35
N SER A 189 -10.31 0.72 -73.19
CA SER A 189 -10.48 1.44 -71.93
C SER A 189 -11.09 0.55 -70.84
N GLN A 190 -12.04 -0.31 -71.19
CA GLN A 190 -12.67 -1.25 -70.28
C GLN A 190 -11.67 -2.31 -69.81
N GLU A 191 -10.80 -2.83 -70.69
CA GLU A 191 -9.71 -3.74 -70.34
C GLU A 191 -8.71 -3.09 -69.37
N LYS A 192 -8.31 -1.84 -69.61
CA LYS A 192 -7.43 -1.09 -68.70
C LYS A 192 -8.08 -0.83 -67.33
N LEU A 193 -9.36 -0.47 -67.31
CA LEU A 193 -10.09 -0.27 -66.05
C LEU A 193 -10.24 -1.59 -65.28
N LYS A 194 -10.53 -2.70 -65.97
CA LYS A 194 -10.55 -4.04 -65.35
C LYS A 194 -9.19 -4.45 -64.78
N GLN A 195 -8.09 -4.17 -65.51
CA GLN A 195 -6.74 -4.37 -64.99
C GLN A 195 -6.48 -3.53 -63.75
N ARG A 196 -6.84 -2.24 -63.76
CA ARG A 196 -6.64 -1.37 -62.60
C ARG A 196 -7.50 -1.77 -61.39
N VAL A 197 -8.72 -2.26 -61.61
CA VAL A 197 -9.56 -2.81 -60.54
C VAL A 197 -8.90 -4.06 -59.95
N ALA A 198 -8.42 -4.99 -60.77
CA ALA A 198 -7.73 -6.19 -60.28
C ALA A 198 -6.41 -5.88 -59.53
N GLU A 199 -5.67 -4.84 -59.97
CA GLU A 199 -4.51 -4.32 -59.21
C GLU A 199 -4.92 -3.76 -57.85
N MET A 200 -5.98 -2.93 -57.79
CA MET A 200 -6.48 -2.37 -56.54
C MET A 200 -7.07 -3.45 -55.60
N GLU A 201 -7.70 -4.48 -56.14
CA GLU A 201 -8.18 -5.64 -55.37
C GLU A 201 -7.03 -6.43 -54.76
N ALA A 202 -5.92 -6.61 -55.48
CA ALA A 202 -4.70 -7.22 -54.96
C ALA A 202 -4.02 -6.34 -53.90
N ASP A 203 -3.86 -5.03 -54.16
CA ASP A 203 -3.32 -4.06 -53.19
C ASP A 203 -4.14 -4.07 -51.89
N CYS A 204 -5.49 -4.16 -51.98
CA CYS A 204 -6.37 -4.28 -50.82
C CYS A 204 -6.17 -5.60 -50.07
N ALA A 205 -6.00 -6.74 -50.77
CA ALA A 205 -5.75 -8.02 -50.13
C ALA A 205 -4.41 -8.04 -49.37
N ASP A 206 -3.34 -7.52 -49.99
CA ASP A 206 -2.02 -7.40 -49.37
C ASP A 206 -2.03 -6.46 -48.15
N LEU A 207 -2.83 -5.39 -48.19
CA LEU A 207 -3.03 -4.49 -47.04
C LEU A 207 -3.85 -5.15 -45.93
N HIS A 208 -4.85 -5.97 -46.26
CA HIS A 208 -5.59 -6.76 -45.27
C HIS A 208 -4.69 -7.78 -44.56
N GLU A 209 -3.85 -8.53 -45.29
CA GLU A 209 -2.89 -9.47 -44.67
C GLU A 209 -1.89 -8.74 -43.76
N GLN A 210 -1.42 -7.56 -44.14
CA GLN A 210 -0.56 -6.71 -43.30
C GLN A 210 -1.26 -6.23 -42.02
N VAL A 211 -2.55 -5.89 -42.09
CA VAL A 211 -3.35 -5.50 -40.91
C VAL A 211 -3.56 -6.70 -39.98
N ASP A 212 -3.92 -7.86 -40.51
CA ASP A 212 -4.10 -9.09 -39.72
C ASP A 212 -2.78 -9.53 -39.04
N ALA A 213 -1.66 -9.43 -39.75
CA ALA A 213 -0.33 -9.69 -39.20
C ALA A 213 0.06 -8.67 -38.10
N ALA A 214 -0.30 -7.40 -38.27
CA ALA A 214 -0.06 -6.35 -37.27
C ALA A 214 -0.92 -6.58 -36.00
N LEU A 215 -2.19 -6.96 -36.16
CA LEU A 215 -3.08 -7.30 -35.05
C LEU A 215 -2.56 -8.53 -34.27
N GLY A 216 -2.14 -9.59 -34.96
CA GLY A 216 -1.53 -10.75 -34.31
C GLY A 216 -0.22 -10.44 -33.57
N ALA A 217 0.56 -9.47 -34.07
CA ALA A 217 1.75 -8.97 -33.37
C ALA A 217 1.37 -8.13 -32.13
N GLU A 218 0.31 -7.31 -32.20
CA GLU A 218 -0.21 -6.54 -31.06
C GLU A 218 -0.70 -7.46 -29.94
N GLU A 219 -1.47 -8.50 -30.24
CA GLU A 219 -1.90 -9.51 -29.27
C GLU A 219 -0.70 -10.19 -28.57
N MET A 220 0.34 -10.55 -29.33
CA MET A 220 1.56 -11.14 -28.76
C MET A 220 2.30 -10.16 -27.86
N VAL A 221 2.43 -8.88 -28.27
CA VAL A 221 3.03 -7.82 -27.44
C VAL A 221 2.23 -7.60 -26.16
N GLN A 222 0.90 -7.63 -26.22
CA GLN A 222 0.03 -7.53 -25.04
C GLN A 222 0.24 -8.70 -24.08
N GLN A 223 0.25 -9.95 -24.57
CA GLN A 223 0.51 -11.14 -23.76
C GLN A 223 1.91 -11.12 -23.11
N LEU A 224 2.94 -10.72 -23.87
CA LEU A 224 4.30 -10.56 -23.36
C LEU A 224 4.40 -9.44 -22.33
N THR A 225 3.66 -8.34 -22.50
CA THR A 225 3.62 -7.23 -21.54
C THR A 225 2.94 -7.61 -20.24
N LEU A 226 1.82 -8.33 -20.29
CA LEU A 226 1.17 -8.89 -19.10
C LEU A 226 2.10 -9.85 -18.36
N ARG A 227 2.70 -10.80 -19.07
CA ARG A 227 3.65 -11.76 -18.47
C ARG A 227 4.91 -11.10 -17.92
N LYS A 228 5.37 -9.99 -18.53
CA LYS A 228 6.47 -9.17 -18.00
C LYS A 228 6.07 -8.53 -16.69
N LEU A 229 4.87 -7.94 -16.61
CA LEU A 229 4.36 -7.31 -15.39
C LEU A 229 4.21 -8.34 -14.25
N ASP A 230 3.65 -9.53 -14.52
CA ASP A 230 3.57 -10.63 -13.55
C ASP A 230 4.96 -11.04 -13.00
N LEU A 231 5.99 -11.03 -13.85
CA LEU A 231 7.37 -11.35 -13.47
C LEU A 231 8.04 -10.20 -12.69
N GLU A 232 7.78 -8.94 -13.05
CA GLU A 232 8.26 -7.76 -12.31
C GLU A 232 7.65 -7.71 -10.90
N ASP A 233 6.35 -8.00 -10.77
CA ASP A 233 5.66 -8.15 -9.49
C ASP A 233 6.26 -9.28 -8.63
N LEU A 234 6.58 -10.43 -9.23
CA LEU A 234 7.19 -11.56 -8.52
C LEU A 234 8.62 -11.23 -8.05
N VAL A 235 9.42 -10.59 -8.91
CA VAL A 235 10.77 -10.12 -8.56
C VAL A 235 10.73 -9.07 -7.45
N SER A 236 9.76 -8.16 -7.48
CA SER A 236 9.58 -7.15 -6.41
C SER A 236 9.25 -7.81 -5.07
N LYS A 237 8.36 -8.80 -5.05
CA LYS A 237 8.02 -9.56 -3.82
C LYS A 237 9.22 -10.35 -3.29
N GLN A 238 9.97 -11.02 -4.17
CA GLN A 238 11.20 -11.73 -3.77
C GLN A 238 12.28 -10.78 -3.24
N ALA A 239 12.39 -9.56 -3.78
CA ALA A 239 13.31 -8.55 -3.26
C ALA A 239 12.89 -8.06 -1.85
N GLU A 240 11.60 -7.87 -1.59
CA GLU A 240 11.06 -7.54 -0.27
C GLU A 240 11.31 -8.68 0.74
N GLU A 241 11.02 -9.94 0.36
CA GLU A 241 11.31 -11.14 1.17
C GLU A 241 12.82 -11.27 1.50
N ILE A 242 13.72 -10.93 0.56
CA ILE A 242 15.17 -10.92 0.80
C ILE A 242 15.55 -9.86 1.83
N VAL A 243 15.02 -8.63 1.72
CA VAL A 243 15.31 -7.55 2.67
C VAL A 243 14.82 -7.89 4.08
N ASP A 244 13.64 -8.52 4.22
CA ASP A 244 13.13 -8.99 5.51
C ASP A 244 14.00 -10.12 6.09
N LEU A 245 14.48 -11.06 5.25
CA LEU A 245 15.39 -12.12 5.68
C LEU A 245 16.77 -11.58 6.09
N GLU A 246 17.30 -10.60 5.38
CA GLU A 246 18.55 -9.90 5.75
C GLU A 246 18.39 -9.15 7.08
N ALA A 247 17.25 -8.48 7.30
CA ALA A 247 16.94 -7.82 8.58
C ALA A 247 16.83 -8.83 9.73
N LEU A 248 16.19 -9.98 9.52
CA LEU A 248 16.15 -11.08 10.48
C LEU A 248 17.53 -11.67 10.76
N GLN A 249 18.40 -11.78 9.76
CA GLN A 249 19.79 -12.21 9.96
C GLN A 249 20.56 -11.22 10.83
N VAL A 250 20.49 -9.91 10.56
CA VAL A 250 21.17 -8.89 11.37
C VAL A 250 20.72 -8.94 12.83
N VAL A 251 19.43 -9.13 13.10
CA VAL A 251 18.92 -9.31 14.47
C VAL A 251 19.41 -10.63 15.08
N SER A 252 19.48 -11.71 14.31
CA SER A 252 20.03 -12.99 14.77
C SER A 252 21.53 -12.93 15.08
N ASP A 253 22.29 -12.14 14.34
CA ASP A 253 23.73 -11.95 14.54
C ASP A 253 23.98 -11.09 15.79
N GLN A 254 23.22 -10.00 15.99
CA GLN A 254 23.25 -9.21 17.23
C GLN A 254 22.92 -10.07 18.46
N LEU A 255 21.86 -10.89 18.40
CA LEU A 255 21.50 -11.78 19.52
C LEU A 255 22.58 -12.83 19.82
N GLN A 256 23.37 -13.24 18.82
CA GLN A 256 24.52 -14.13 19.03
C GLN A 256 25.72 -13.40 19.65
N GLU A 257 25.95 -12.14 19.29
CA GLU A 257 26.97 -11.28 19.93
C GLU A 257 26.59 -11.01 21.40
N ASP A 258 25.37 -10.55 21.68
CA ASP A 258 24.85 -10.33 23.04
C ASP A 258 24.98 -11.59 23.91
N ALA A 259 24.58 -12.75 23.37
CA ALA A 259 24.69 -14.03 24.08
C ALA A 259 26.15 -14.43 24.37
N ARG A 260 27.09 -14.08 23.47
CA ARG A 260 28.53 -14.33 23.64
C ARG A 260 29.17 -13.39 24.66
N GLU A 261 28.74 -12.13 24.71
CA GLU A 261 29.16 -11.17 25.73
C GLU A 261 28.69 -11.64 27.13
N ILE A 262 27.41 -11.99 27.27
CA ILE A 262 26.88 -12.55 28.53
C ILE A 262 27.60 -13.85 28.93
N GLU A 263 27.92 -14.73 27.98
CA GLU A 263 28.71 -15.94 28.27
C GLU A 263 30.14 -15.62 28.77
N LEU A 264 30.74 -14.53 28.30
CA LEU A 264 32.05 -14.06 28.75
C LEU A 264 31.97 -13.44 30.16
N GLU A 265 31.01 -12.54 30.40
CA GLU A 265 30.78 -11.94 31.72
C GLU A 265 30.57 -13.01 32.81
N LEU A 266 29.70 -14.01 32.54
CA LEU A 266 29.45 -15.11 33.46
C LEU A 266 30.70 -15.99 33.69
N LYS A 267 31.59 -16.14 32.70
CA LYS A 267 32.87 -16.84 32.88
C LYS A 267 33.82 -16.05 33.77
N GLU A 268 33.88 -14.74 33.61
CA GLU A 268 34.70 -13.85 34.46
C GLU A 268 34.19 -13.84 35.90
N GLU A 269 32.88 -13.73 36.13
CA GLU A 269 32.27 -13.86 37.46
C GLU A 269 32.60 -15.20 38.12
N VAL A 270 32.51 -16.31 37.36
CA VAL A 270 32.86 -17.65 37.85
C VAL A 270 34.35 -17.77 38.17
N GLU A 271 35.25 -17.15 37.40
CA GLU A 271 36.68 -17.12 37.73
C GLU A 271 36.96 -16.30 39.00
N MET A 272 36.34 -15.11 39.13
CA MET A 272 36.44 -14.28 40.33
C MET A 272 35.94 -15.03 41.58
N ALA A 273 34.79 -15.69 41.50
CA ALA A 273 34.25 -16.52 42.59
C ALA A 273 35.15 -17.72 42.93
N ARG A 274 35.81 -18.33 41.94
CA ARG A 274 36.80 -19.40 42.17
C ARG A 274 38.06 -18.86 42.86
N ASN A 275 38.50 -17.64 42.52
CA ASN A 275 39.68 -17.02 43.12
C ASN A 275 39.42 -16.62 44.58
N THR A 276 38.30 -15.98 44.89
CA THR A 276 37.91 -15.69 46.29
C THR A 276 37.74 -16.98 47.11
N THR A 277 37.16 -18.04 46.53
CA THR A 277 37.09 -19.36 47.18
C THR A 277 38.47 -19.92 47.52
N ARG A 278 39.46 -19.79 46.62
CA ARG A 278 40.85 -20.22 46.85
C ARG A 278 41.54 -19.41 47.95
N GLU A 279 41.26 -18.12 48.02
CA GLU A 279 41.80 -17.23 49.06
C GLU A 279 41.24 -17.59 50.44
N ILE A 280 39.91 -17.71 50.56
CA ILE A 280 39.23 -18.15 51.80
C ILE A 280 39.74 -19.53 52.25
N LEU A 281 39.99 -20.46 51.33
CA LEU A 281 40.57 -21.76 51.67
C LEU A 281 41.97 -21.64 52.28
N ARG A 282 42.84 -20.79 51.70
CA ARG A 282 44.19 -20.52 52.24
C ARG A 282 44.14 -19.85 53.61
N GLU A 283 43.27 -18.87 53.80
CA GLU A 283 43.08 -18.21 55.10
C GLU A 283 42.59 -19.20 56.16
N LYS A 284 41.64 -20.07 55.79
CA LYS A 284 41.12 -21.14 56.66
C LYS A 284 42.21 -22.16 57.00
N ASP A 285 43.07 -22.54 56.05
CA ASP A 285 44.19 -23.46 56.32
C ASP A 285 45.22 -22.82 57.26
N ALA A 286 45.61 -21.56 57.02
CA ALA A 286 46.51 -20.81 57.93
C ALA A 286 45.91 -20.61 59.34
N ALA A 287 44.59 -20.42 59.44
CA ALA A 287 43.88 -20.35 60.71
C ALA A 287 43.89 -21.70 61.45
N LEU A 288 43.77 -22.83 60.74
CA LEU A 288 43.86 -24.18 61.31
C LEU A 288 45.28 -24.50 61.80
N GLU A 289 46.33 -24.15 61.04
CA GLU A 289 47.72 -24.27 61.50
C GLU A 289 47.94 -23.45 62.80
N SER A 290 47.47 -22.20 62.81
CA SER A 290 47.55 -21.32 63.97
C SER A 290 46.73 -21.84 65.17
N LEU A 291 45.64 -22.58 64.93
CA LEU A 291 44.88 -23.26 65.99
C LEU A 291 45.69 -24.43 66.57
N ALA A 292 46.28 -25.27 65.73
CA ALA A 292 47.09 -26.41 66.15
C ALA A 292 48.31 -25.99 67.00
N ASP A 293 48.97 -24.89 66.64
CA ASP A 293 50.05 -24.30 67.45
C ASP A 293 49.58 -23.86 68.83
N ARG A 294 48.37 -23.27 68.92
CA ARG A 294 47.74 -22.89 70.20
C ARG A 294 47.35 -24.12 71.00
N GLU A 295 46.82 -25.17 70.39
CA GLU A 295 46.49 -26.43 71.06
C GLU A 295 47.74 -27.11 71.64
N LEU A 296 48.83 -27.20 70.87
CA LEU A 296 50.12 -27.70 71.35
C LEU A 296 50.65 -26.85 72.53
N THR A 297 50.46 -25.53 72.47
CA THR A 297 50.83 -24.62 73.54
C THR A 297 49.96 -24.82 74.80
N ILE A 298 48.66 -25.07 74.63
CA ILE A 298 47.74 -25.42 75.74
C ILE A 298 48.16 -26.74 76.38
N VAL A 299 48.57 -27.76 75.61
CA VAL A 299 49.09 -29.02 76.15
C VAL A 299 50.34 -28.77 77.01
N LYS A 300 51.31 -28.01 76.52
CA LYS A 300 52.51 -27.63 77.29
C LYS A 300 52.16 -26.85 78.57
N PHE A 301 51.19 -25.94 78.52
CA PHE A 301 50.70 -25.25 79.71
C PHE A 301 49.99 -26.18 80.69
N ARG A 302 49.20 -27.16 80.23
CA ARG A 302 48.59 -28.18 81.10
C ARG A 302 49.65 -29.04 81.77
N GLU A 303 50.68 -29.47 81.06
CA GLU A 303 51.83 -30.19 81.65
C GLU A 303 52.58 -29.35 82.69
N LEU A 304 52.79 -28.05 82.41
CA LEU A 304 53.43 -27.13 83.36
C LEU A 304 52.58 -26.92 84.61
N VAL A 305 51.26 -26.69 84.44
CA VAL A 305 50.32 -26.56 85.54
C VAL A 305 50.26 -27.85 86.34
N GLN A 306 50.26 -29.03 85.72
CA GLN A 306 50.34 -30.31 86.44
C GLN A 306 51.63 -30.40 87.26
N LYS A 307 52.80 -30.11 86.67
CA LYS A 307 54.08 -30.10 87.40
C LYS A 307 54.09 -29.11 88.58
N LEU A 308 53.49 -27.93 88.40
CA LEU A 308 53.34 -26.93 89.48
C LEU A 308 52.31 -27.40 90.53
N GLN A 309 51.24 -28.07 90.13
CA GLN A 309 50.24 -28.66 91.02
C GLN A 309 50.87 -29.77 91.86
N ASP A 310 51.65 -30.66 91.24
CA ASP A 310 52.41 -31.73 91.91
C ASP A 310 53.43 -31.13 92.88
N GLN A 311 54.20 -30.11 92.47
CA GLN A 311 55.11 -29.38 93.36
C GLN A 311 54.38 -28.66 94.50
N CYS A 312 53.21 -28.06 94.25
CA CYS A 312 52.38 -27.46 95.28
C CYS A 312 51.77 -28.51 96.22
N GLN A 313 51.47 -29.72 95.74
CA GLN A 313 51.03 -30.85 96.57
C GLN A 313 52.18 -31.41 97.40
N ASP A 314 53.38 -31.55 96.83
CA ASP A 314 54.59 -31.94 97.56
C ASP A 314 54.95 -30.90 98.63
N LEU A 315 54.92 -29.62 98.27
CA LEU A 315 55.09 -28.52 99.22
C LEU A 315 53.95 -28.49 100.23
N GLN A 316 52.70 -28.77 99.87
CA GLN A 316 51.61 -28.91 100.85
C GLN A 316 51.77 -30.16 101.71
N HIS A 317 52.36 -31.25 101.24
CA HIS A 317 52.65 -32.44 102.06
C HIS A 317 53.83 -32.22 103.00
N GLN A 318 54.85 -31.46 102.57
CA GLN A 318 55.92 -30.96 103.44
C GLN A 318 55.36 -29.96 104.46
N LEU A 319 54.58 -28.99 104.00
CA LEU A 319 53.97 -27.96 104.82
C LEU A 319 52.82 -28.53 105.66
N HIS A 320 52.24 -29.70 105.38
CA HIS A 320 51.29 -30.40 106.26
C HIS A 320 52.01 -31.35 107.23
N LYS A 321 53.20 -31.87 106.89
CA LYS A 321 54.14 -32.39 107.89
C LYS A 321 54.57 -31.29 108.87
N GLU A 322 54.78 -30.06 108.41
CA GLU A 322 55.11 -28.90 109.26
C GLU A 322 53.87 -28.29 109.96
N ALA A 323 52.73 -28.19 109.28
CA ALA A 323 51.46 -27.61 109.76
C ALA A 323 50.53 -28.62 110.46
N SER A 324 51.00 -29.84 110.68
CA SER A 324 50.66 -30.60 111.89
C SER A 324 50.92 -29.76 113.17
N ASN A 325 51.73 -28.69 113.08
CA ASN A 325 51.92 -27.69 114.14
C ASN A 325 51.09 -26.38 114.00
N GLN A 326 50.30 -26.13 112.95
CA GLN A 326 49.50 -24.89 112.88
C GLN A 326 48.33 -24.90 111.88
N ALA A 327 47.16 -24.47 112.33
CA ALA A 327 45.89 -24.59 111.61
C ALA A 327 45.37 -23.27 111.00
N ALA A 328 44.63 -23.44 109.89
CA ALA A 328 43.53 -22.60 109.40
C ALA A 328 43.83 -21.19 108.83
N ILE A 329 42.79 -20.57 108.25
CA ILE A 329 42.66 -19.13 107.83
C ILE A 329 43.45 -18.84 106.51
N ARG A 330 42.95 -18.21 105.42
CA ARG A 330 41.75 -17.45 104.98
C ARG A 330 41.83 -17.29 103.42
N THR A 331 40.87 -16.87 102.58
CA THR A 331 39.41 -16.53 102.62
C THR A 331 38.84 -16.74 101.19
N ALA A 332 37.53 -16.52 100.97
CA ALA A 332 36.92 -16.27 99.65
C ALA A 332 36.62 -14.77 99.40
N ILE A 333 36.08 -14.45 98.21
CA ILE A 333 35.59 -13.14 97.68
C ILE A 333 36.69 -12.30 96.98
N PRO A 334 36.64 -12.19 95.63
CA PRO A 334 35.98 -11.02 95.04
C PRO A 334 35.23 -11.21 93.69
N ASP A 335 34.32 -12.20 93.55
CA ASP A 335 33.60 -12.41 92.27
C ASP A 335 32.41 -11.47 92.01
N MET A 336 31.80 -10.88 93.05
CA MET A 336 30.49 -10.20 92.94
C MET A 336 30.53 -8.85 92.19
N LEU A 337 31.72 -8.27 91.99
CA LEU A 337 31.91 -6.98 91.32
C LEU A 337 31.95 -7.08 89.78
N ASP A 338 32.42 -8.21 89.24
CA ASP A 338 32.55 -8.40 87.79
C ASP A 338 31.20 -8.67 87.11
N TYR A 339 30.33 -9.49 87.72
CA TYR A 339 29.01 -9.78 87.16
C TYR A 339 28.17 -8.52 86.87
N LYS A 340 28.32 -7.46 87.67
CA LYS A 340 27.57 -6.21 87.48
C LYS A 340 28.12 -5.35 86.35
N LYS A 341 29.44 -5.42 86.07
CA LYS A 341 30.05 -4.81 84.88
C LYS A 341 29.70 -5.60 83.63
N MET A 342 29.94 -6.92 83.64
CA MET A 342 29.60 -7.83 82.55
C MET A 342 28.11 -7.74 82.15
N PHE A 343 27.19 -7.61 83.12
CA PHE A 343 25.77 -7.41 82.83
C PHE A 343 25.46 -6.03 82.22
N ALA A 344 26.15 -4.97 82.66
CA ALA A 344 25.98 -3.64 82.09
C ALA A 344 26.53 -3.56 80.66
N GLU A 345 27.69 -4.19 80.40
CA GLU A 345 28.32 -4.32 79.08
C GLU A 345 27.46 -5.18 78.17
N THR A 346 27.01 -6.36 78.59
CA THR A 346 26.07 -7.22 77.83
C THR A 346 24.78 -6.46 77.48
N LYS A 347 24.23 -5.68 78.41
CA LYS A 347 23.04 -4.85 78.18
C LYS A 347 23.30 -3.66 77.24
N ALA A 348 24.52 -3.13 77.21
CA ALA A 348 24.92 -2.12 76.24
C ALA A 348 25.12 -2.72 74.84
N HIS A 349 25.74 -3.89 74.73
CA HIS A 349 25.89 -4.64 73.49
C HIS A 349 24.53 -5.04 72.90
N ALA A 350 23.61 -5.57 73.72
CA ALA A 350 22.24 -5.87 73.28
C ALA A 350 21.53 -4.63 72.71
N ARG A 351 21.61 -3.48 73.39
CA ARG A 351 21.07 -2.20 72.88
C ARG A 351 21.74 -1.73 71.58
N THR A 352 23.04 -2.01 71.41
CA THR A 352 23.77 -1.66 70.19
C THR A 352 23.28 -2.51 69.02
N ILE A 353 23.09 -3.82 69.25
CA ILE A 353 22.52 -4.75 68.27
C ILE A 353 21.07 -4.34 67.92
N ASP A 354 20.23 -4.04 68.91
CA ASP A 354 18.86 -3.54 68.68
C ASP A 354 18.82 -2.26 67.82
N LEU A 355 19.80 -1.36 68.00
CA LEU A 355 19.91 -0.12 67.22
C LEU A 355 20.38 -0.36 65.78
N GLU A 356 21.35 -1.26 65.55
CA GLU A 356 21.78 -1.63 64.20
C GLU A 356 20.71 -2.45 63.46
N LEU A 357 19.94 -3.30 64.15
CA LEU A 357 18.78 -3.98 63.57
C LEU A 357 17.70 -2.98 63.12
N ARG A 358 17.33 -2.02 63.98
CA ARG A 358 16.40 -0.93 63.60
C ARG A 358 16.93 -0.06 62.47
N ARG A 359 18.24 0.14 62.39
CA ARG A 359 18.89 0.87 61.29
C ARG A 359 18.75 0.10 59.98
N LEU A 360 18.94 -1.22 60.00
CA LEU A 360 18.72 -2.10 58.85
C LEU A 360 17.26 -2.08 58.39
N GLU A 361 16.30 -2.20 59.31
CA GLU A 361 14.85 -2.09 59.03
C GLU A 361 14.50 -0.74 58.36
N VAL A 362 15.05 0.37 58.88
CA VAL A 362 14.86 1.70 58.28
C VAL A 362 15.50 1.80 56.89
N GLN A 363 16.68 1.23 56.67
CA GLN A 363 17.33 1.20 55.35
C GLN A 363 16.53 0.37 54.35
N GLN A 364 16.05 -0.81 54.73
CA GLN A 364 15.19 -1.65 53.89
C GLN A 364 13.87 -0.96 53.56
N SER A 365 13.24 -0.31 54.55
CA SER A 365 12.02 0.49 54.34
C SER A 365 12.25 1.65 53.36
N GLN A 366 13.39 2.34 53.47
CA GLN A 366 13.79 3.40 52.53
C GLN A 366 14.01 2.86 51.11
N GLN A 367 14.71 1.73 50.96
CA GLN A 367 14.89 1.08 49.65
C GLN A 367 13.57 0.61 49.04
N HIS A 368 12.68 0.01 49.85
CA HIS A 368 11.35 -0.40 49.41
C HIS A 368 10.52 0.79 48.91
N VAL A 369 10.55 1.92 49.64
CA VAL A 369 9.91 3.17 49.18
C VAL A 369 10.56 3.71 47.90
N GLN A 370 11.88 3.60 47.73
CA GLN A 370 12.56 4.00 46.48
C GLN A 370 12.11 3.13 45.30
N TYR A 371 12.03 1.81 45.46
CA TYR A 371 11.53 0.91 44.43
C TYR A 371 10.06 1.19 44.07
N LEU A 372 9.18 1.38 45.06
CA LEU A 372 7.79 1.79 44.80
C LEU A 372 7.71 3.14 44.09
N THR A 373 8.58 4.09 44.45
CA THR A 373 8.63 5.42 43.83
C THR A 373 9.04 5.34 42.35
N ALA A 374 9.83 4.35 41.95
CA ALA A 374 10.22 4.14 40.55
C ALA A 374 9.08 3.67 39.63
N TYR A 375 7.95 3.22 40.19
CA TYR A 375 6.73 2.90 39.44
C TYR A 375 5.72 4.07 39.39
N MET A 376 6.00 5.19 40.04
CA MET A 376 5.11 6.36 40.06
C MET A 376 5.43 7.30 38.88
N PRO A 377 4.43 7.90 38.21
CA PRO A 377 4.66 8.81 37.08
C PRO A 377 5.46 10.07 37.48
N ASP A 378 6.23 10.65 36.54
CA ASP A 378 7.02 11.86 36.81
C ASP A 378 6.21 13.06 37.33
N ALA A 379 4.91 13.12 37.02
CA ALA A 379 3.99 14.11 37.59
C ALA A 379 3.93 14.04 39.14
N PHE A 380 3.98 12.83 39.72
CA PHE A 380 4.02 12.60 41.17
C PHE A 380 5.30 13.18 41.80
N LEU A 381 6.42 13.05 41.09
CA LEU A 381 7.76 13.50 41.50
C LEU A 381 8.09 14.96 41.15
N SER A 382 7.24 15.60 40.34
CA SER A 382 7.40 17.00 39.96
C SER A 382 7.32 17.92 41.20
N ARG A 383 7.98 19.08 41.12
CA ARG A 383 8.04 20.03 42.24
C ARG A 383 6.64 20.60 42.54
N GLY A 384 6.14 20.35 43.73
CA GLY A 384 4.76 20.67 44.11
C GLY A 384 3.73 19.59 43.73
N GLY A 385 4.17 18.45 43.22
CA GLY A 385 3.34 17.26 43.02
C GLY A 385 3.09 16.48 44.31
N ASP A 386 2.37 15.37 44.20
CA ASP A 386 1.90 14.59 45.35
C ASP A 386 3.01 14.04 46.25
N ASN A 387 4.24 13.82 45.74
CA ASN A 387 5.38 13.42 46.57
C ASN A 387 5.73 14.49 47.62
N ASP A 388 5.68 15.77 47.24
CA ASP A 388 5.90 16.88 48.18
C ASP A 388 4.74 16.98 49.18
N ALA A 389 3.49 16.75 48.74
CA ALA A 389 2.33 16.72 49.62
C ALA A 389 2.43 15.59 50.68
N VAL A 390 2.82 14.37 50.27
CA VAL A 390 3.07 13.24 51.19
C VAL A 390 4.20 13.57 52.18
N ARG A 391 5.27 14.24 51.75
CA ARG A 391 6.35 14.69 52.66
C ARG A 391 5.85 15.72 53.69
N VAL A 392 5.00 16.66 53.28
CA VAL A 392 4.40 17.66 54.19
C VAL A 392 3.45 16.99 55.19
N LEU A 393 2.63 16.03 54.74
CA LEU A 393 1.76 15.21 55.60
C LEU A 393 2.57 14.45 56.67
N LEU A 394 3.71 13.85 56.30
CA LEU A 394 4.59 13.13 57.24
C LEU A 394 5.42 14.07 58.15
N LEU A 395 5.65 15.31 57.74
CA LEU A 395 6.43 16.30 58.51
C LEU A 395 5.73 16.67 59.82
N ILE A 396 4.41 16.85 59.82
CA ILE A 396 3.66 17.30 61.02
C ILE A 396 3.70 16.25 62.15
N PRO A 397 3.39 14.96 61.92
CA PRO A 397 3.61 13.89 62.91
C PRO A 397 5.08 13.78 63.35
N SER A 398 6.04 13.93 62.42
CA SER A 398 7.48 13.88 62.75
C SER A 398 7.89 14.97 63.73
N LEU A 399 7.39 16.21 63.53
CA LEU A 399 7.66 17.34 64.43
C LEU A 399 6.98 17.16 65.79
N LEU A 400 5.76 16.65 65.84
CA LEU A 400 5.07 16.30 67.08
C LEU A 400 5.87 15.29 67.91
N TRP A 401 6.28 14.17 67.29
CA TRP A 401 7.05 13.12 67.95
C TRP A 401 8.43 13.59 68.42
N LYS A 402 9.14 14.37 67.59
CA LYS A 402 10.42 15.01 68.00
C LYS A 402 10.23 15.96 69.19
N SER A 403 9.14 16.73 69.22
CA SER A 403 8.80 17.59 70.35
C SER A 403 8.49 16.79 71.63
N GLU A 404 7.82 15.63 71.51
CA GLU A 404 7.55 14.73 72.64
C GLU A 404 8.84 14.08 73.19
N ILE A 405 9.77 13.67 72.33
CA ILE A 405 11.09 13.19 72.73
C ILE A 405 11.88 14.28 73.46
N LEU A 406 11.95 15.48 72.90
CA LEU A 406 12.64 16.61 73.53
C LEU A 406 12.04 16.89 74.91
N LEU A 407 10.72 16.99 75.00
CA LEU A 407 10.01 17.19 76.27
C LEU A 407 10.33 16.08 77.30
N SER A 408 10.40 14.82 76.87
CA SER A 408 10.79 13.70 77.74
C SER A 408 12.23 13.83 78.23
N GLN A 409 13.18 14.09 77.32
CA GLN A 409 14.60 14.29 77.64
C GLN A 409 14.85 15.51 78.55
N ILE A 410 14.08 16.58 78.39
CA ILE A 410 14.16 17.77 79.26
C ILE A 410 13.63 17.44 80.67
N LYS A 411 12.54 16.67 80.78
CA LYS A 411 11.99 16.20 82.07
C LYS A 411 12.94 15.26 82.80
N GLU A 412 13.63 14.39 82.06
CA GLU A 412 14.62 13.43 82.59
C GLU A 412 15.90 14.14 83.06
N LYS A 413 16.47 15.04 82.24
CA LYS A 413 17.73 15.75 82.58
C LYS A 413 17.58 16.81 83.67
N PHE A 414 16.41 17.43 83.81
CA PHE A 414 16.16 18.50 84.78
C PHE A 414 14.93 18.15 85.63
N PRO A 415 15.06 17.39 86.73
CA PRO A 415 13.93 17.00 87.59
C PRO A 415 13.23 18.21 88.24
N PRO A 416 11.98 18.05 88.73
CA PRO A 416 11.29 19.12 89.47
C PRO A 416 12.00 19.42 90.81
N VAL A 417 11.78 20.63 91.33
CA VAL A 417 12.33 21.08 92.61
C VAL A 417 11.19 21.18 93.62
N ASP A 418 11.11 20.25 94.56
CA ASP A 418 9.95 20.08 95.45
C ASP A 418 9.89 21.09 96.62
N SER A 419 10.97 21.83 96.89
CA SER A 419 10.95 22.98 97.80
C SER A 419 12.03 24.01 97.42
N ILE A 420 11.68 25.30 97.48
CA ILE A 420 12.58 26.40 97.11
C ILE A 420 13.11 27.06 98.39
N THR A 421 14.30 26.65 98.83
CA THR A 421 15.00 27.26 99.97
C THR A 421 15.78 28.50 99.53
N HIS A 422 15.86 29.54 100.39
CA HIS A 422 16.68 30.73 100.13
C HIS A 422 18.18 30.38 99.94
N ALA A 423 18.65 29.26 100.48
CA ALA A 423 20.01 28.76 100.27
C ALA A 423 20.23 28.22 98.85
N ASP A 424 19.23 27.57 98.23
CA ASP A 424 19.33 27.04 96.87
C ASP A 424 19.34 28.17 95.83
N LEU A 425 18.51 29.19 96.01
CA LEU A 425 18.46 30.38 95.13
C LEU A 425 19.79 31.14 95.03
N VAL A 426 20.61 31.14 96.08
CA VAL A 426 21.84 31.95 96.16
C VAL A 426 23.11 31.14 95.83
N ARG A 427 23.05 29.80 95.85
CA ARG A 427 24.22 28.92 95.62
C ARG A 427 24.05 27.84 94.54
N SER A 428 22.87 27.69 93.95
CA SER A 428 22.55 26.54 93.09
C SER A 428 21.73 26.92 91.86
N HIS A 429 22.27 26.68 90.66
CA HIS A 429 21.60 26.93 89.38
C HIS A 429 20.34 26.06 89.14
N LYS A 430 19.95 25.17 90.07
CA LYS A 430 18.77 24.29 89.93
C LYS A 430 17.47 25.08 89.72
N ALA A 431 17.30 26.21 90.40
CA ALA A 431 16.11 27.06 90.24
C ALA A 431 16.04 27.67 88.82
N GLU A 432 17.17 28.18 88.32
CA GLU A 432 17.28 28.75 86.96
C GLU A 432 17.08 27.67 85.88
N GLN A 433 17.65 26.48 86.08
CA GLN A 433 17.46 25.32 85.21
C GLN A 433 15.99 24.87 85.18
N PHE A 434 15.29 24.86 86.32
CA PHE A 434 13.86 24.53 86.38
C PHE A 434 12.98 25.58 85.70
N VAL A 435 13.30 26.88 85.86
CA VAL A 435 12.62 27.97 85.12
C VAL A 435 12.87 27.86 83.62
N CYS A 436 14.10 27.55 83.20
CA CYS A 436 14.45 27.35 81.79
C CYS A 436 13.71 26.14 81.20
N ARG A 437 13.73 24.99 81.89
CA ARG A 437 12.91 23.81 81.56
C ARG A 437 11.43 24.18 81.41
N SER A 438 10.88 24.97 82.32
CA SER A 438 9.46 25.31 82.32
C SER A 438 9.09 26.20 81.12
N LYS A 439 9.90 27.22 80.82
CA LYS A 439 9.73 28.07 79.61
C LYS A 439 9.86 27.24 78.33
N LEU A 440 10.87 26.37 78.24
CA LEU A 440 11.12 25.59 77.03
C LEU A 440 10.04 24.49 76.85
N SER A 441 9.55 23.90 77.94
CA SER A 441 8.38 23.01 77.91
C SER A 441 7.12 23.74 77.45
N PHE A 442 6.88 24.97 77.91
CA PHE A 442 5.76 25.80 77.46
C PHE A 442 5.81 26.08 75.95
N HIS A 443 6.97 26.47 75.42
CA HIS A 443 7.14 26.67 73.97
C HIS A 443 6.96 25.37 73.17
N LEU A 444 7.43 24.22 73.66
CA LEU A 444 7.17 22.92 73.02
C LEU A 444 5.69 22.53 73.05
N PHE A 445 4.97 22.79 74.14
CA PHE A 445 3.52 22.57 74.21
C PHE A 445 2.74 23.52 73.29
N GLN A 446 3.15 24.78 73.18
CA GLN A 446 2.57 25.75 72.25
C GLN A 446 2.77 25.31 70.79
N LEU A 447 3.98 24.84 70.45
CA LEU A 447 4.28 24.26 69.15
C LEU A 447 3.42 23.00 68.87
N GLN A 448 3.28 22.10 69.84
CA GLN A 448 2.42 20.92 69.73
C GLN A 448 0.95 21.28 69.53
N ALA A 449 0.43 22.31 70.21
CA ALA A 449 -0.94 22.77 70.04
C ALA A 449 -1.18 23.32 68.61
N ILE A 450 -0.26 24.15 68.11
CA ILE A 450 -0.32 24.68 66.73
C ILE A 450 -0.26 23.53 65.71
N LEU A 451 0.70 22.61 65.85
CA LEU A 451 0.84 21.47 64.94
C LEU A 451 -0.38 20.54 64.98
N ARG A 452 -0.98 20.28 66.15
CA ARG A 452 -2.21 19.48 66.28
C ARG A 452 -3.42 20.15 65.63
N ASN A 453 -3.54 21.47 65.68
CA ASN A 453 -4.59 22.20 64.97
C ASN A 453 -4.47 22.03 63.45
N HIS A 454 -3.25 21.97 62.90
CA HIS A 454 -3.04 21.68 61.47
C HIS A 454 -3.34 20.22 61.08
N VAL A 455 -3.20 19.25 62.00
CA VAL A 455 -3.66 17.86 61.77
C VAL A 455 -5.19 17.76 61.80
N ALA A 456 -5.85 18.46 62.73
CA ALA A 456 -7.31 18.46 62.86
C ALA A 456 -8.02 19.31 61.77
N GLY A 457 -7.27 20.14 61.03
CA GLY A 457 -7.78 21.05 60.01
C GLY A 457 -7.99 20.45 58.62
N GLN A 458 -7.83 19.14 58.44
CA GLN A 458 -8.26 18.43 57.22
C GLN A 458 -9.69 17.89 57.41
N PRO A 459 -10.75 18.60 56.96
CA PRO A 459 -12.03 17.94 56.75
C PRO A 459 -11.86 16.89 55.64
N MET A 460 -12.55 15.76 55.80
CA MET A 460 -12.76 14.85 54.67
C MET A 460 -13.79 15.49 53.74
N ASP A 461 -13.32 16.19 52.70
CA ASP A 461 -14.13 16.49 51.52
C ASP A 461 -14.29 15.21 50.68
N ALA A 462 -14.99 14.24 51.29
CA ALA A 462 -15.53 13.08 50.60
C ALA A 462 -16.97 13.43 50.21
N GLU A 463 -17.13 14.02 49.02
CA GLU A 463 -18.44 14.11 48.39
C GLU A 463 -19.02 12.70 48.20
N PRO A 464 -20.28 12.43 48.58
CA PRO A 464 -20.90 11.14 48.34
C PRO A 464 -21.38 11.03 46.89
N ASN A 465 -20.80 10.10 46.14
CA ASN A 465 -21.38 9.47 44.94
C ASN A 465 -21.14 7.96 45.02
#